data_AF-A0A1A7KNW6-F1
#
_entry.id   AF-A0A1A7KNW6-F1
#
_cell.length_a   1.000
_cell.length_b   1.000
_cell.length_c   1.000
_cell.angle_alpha   90.00
_cell.angle_beta   90.00
_cell.angle_gamma   90.00
#
_symmetry.space_group_name_H-M   'P 1'
#
loop_
_entity.id
_entity.type
_entity.pdbx_description
1 polymer ?
#
loop_
_entity_poly.entity_id
_entity_poly.type
_entity_poly.pdbx_seq_one_letter_code
_entity_poly.pdbx_strand_id
1 'polypeptide(L)'
;MSENNTQLEKAPENTSLANQEKTLSPSEKFTQTVLKEFHNPGSEPLELTNFQRKLINNYFIKLDSVLIDSEVKRMSKSEQYRDPLAFAWGNVNLRKLSRDVVAYSMIGLDPLQKNHINPIPYKNGKTNKYDITFIEGFNGLEIKAKKYGFDAPDEVLFELKYSTDKFKSFKKNINNKIESYDFEIIDDFNRGELQGGFYYMMYENKEKNKLVVLNREQIEKRIPEYASAEFWGGEKDEYQNGKKTGKKIKVEGWEEEMFMKTLKRHCWNSINIDSQKIDDYLMQIITNENDKVPTEVAEKISQHANKEEIGFENISDVDYEEVKNVVEVSAEEVREFANEGPSF
;
A
#
# COMPACT_ATOMS: atom_id res chain seq x y z
N MET A 1 35.33 -25.86 75.64
CA MET A 1 34.16 -26.44 74.95
C MET A 1 33.09 -25.36 75.01
N SER A 2 33.13 -24.36 74.13
CA SER A 2 32.81 -24.41 72.69
C SER A 2 31.31 -24.59 72.47
N GLU A 3 30.61 -23.50 72.17
CA GLU A 3 29.40 -23.34 71.34
C GLU A 3 28.85 -21.92 71.58
N ASN A 4 29.31 -20.90 70.84
CA ASN A 4 28.79 -20.36 69.58
C ASN A 4 27.30 -19.94 69.63
N ASN A 5 27.01 -18.63 69.65
CA ASN A 5 26.74 -17.74 68.47
C ASN A 5 25.30 -17.97 67.95
N THR A 6 24.39 -17.02 67.76
CA THR A 6 24.53 -15.67 67.18
C THR A 6 23.19 -14.92 67.39
N GLN A 7 23.17 -13.71 67.96
CA GLN A 7 22.09 -12.74 67.72
C GLN A 7 22.67 -11.61 66.87
N LEU A 8 22.13 -11.46 65.66
CA LEU A 8 22.51 -10.44 64.70
C LEU A 8 22.04 -9.06 65.18
N GLU A 9 23.01 -8.20 65.47
CA GLU A 9 22.83 -6.75 65.60
C GLU A 9 22.38 -6.14 64.27
N LYS A 10 21.38 -5.27 64.33
CA LYS A 10 20.96 -4.39 63.24
C LYS A 10 22.03 -3.32 63.01
N ALA A 11 22.54 -3.23 61.79
CA ALA A 11 23.29 -2.08 61.28
C ALA A 11 22.44 -1.32 60.24
N PRO A 12 22.65 0.01 60.06
CA PRO A 12 21.64 0.94 59.61
C PRO A 12 21.49 1.07 58.09
N GLU A 13 20.39 1.71 57.72
CA GLU A 13 19.98 2.27 56.42
C GLU A 13 21.10 2.48 55.38
N ASN A 14 20.91 1.88 54.20
CA ASN A 14 21.42 2.41 52.94
C ASN A 14 20.23 2.66 52.00
N THR A 15 19.50 3.74 52.30
CA THR A 15 18.49 4.32 51.41
C THR A 15 19.17 5.32 50.48
N SER A 16 19.87 4.85 49.45
CA SER A 16 20.40 5.73 48.39
C SER A 16 20.70 4.98 47.07
N LEU A 17 19.68 4.30 46.53
CA LEU A 17 19.68 3.84 45.13
C LEU A 17 18.45 4.29 44.34
N ALA A 18 17.67 5.24 44.85
CA ALA A 18 16.53 5.82 44.17
C ALA A 18 16.87 7.25 43.70
N ASN A 19 17.44 7.33 42.49
CA ASN A 19 17.39 8.46 41.53
C ASN A 19 18.58 8.40 40.57
N GLN A 20 18.70 7.32 39.80
CA GLN A 20 19.26 7.47 38.46
C GLN A 20 18.09 7.88 37.57
N GLU A 21 18.04 9.15 37.17
CA GLU A 21 17.20 9.56 36.05
C GLU A 21 17.51 8.64 34.89
N LYS A 22 16.57 7.75 34.57
CA LYS A 22 16.72 6.82 33.45
C LYS A 22 16.83 7.68 32.19
N THR A 23 18.04 7.84 31.69
CA THR A 23 18.31 8.58 30.45
C THR A 23 17.69 7.79 29.31
N LEU A 24 16.46 8.15 28.96
CA LEU A 24 15.73 7.53 27.86
C LEU A 24 16.56 7.62 26.59
N SER A 25 16.71 6.48 25.91
CA SER A 25 17.34 6.42 24.60
C SER A 25 16.56 7.28 23.58
N PRO A 26 17.19 7.75 22.49
CA PRO A 26 16.50 8.52 21.45
C PRO A 26 15.26 7.82 20.88
N SER A 27 15.30 6.50 20.74
CA SER A 27 14.16 5.68 20.30
C SER A 27 13.03 5.61 21.34
N GLU A 28 13.36 5.51 22.63
CA GLU A 28 12.36 5.57 23.71
C GLU A 28 11.72 6.96 23.79
N LYS A 29 12.50 8.03 23.62
CA LYS A 29 12.00 9.42 23.54
C LYS A 29 11.09 9.60 22.33
N PHE A 30 11.45 9.04 21.18
CA PHE A 30 10.60 9.04 19.99
C PHE A 30 9.29 8.30 20.27
N THR A 31 9.34 7.11 20.83
CA THR A 31 8.14 6.32 21.16
C THR A 31 7.22 7.07 22.13
N GLN A 32 7.77 7.71 23.16
CA GLN A 32 6.99 8.54 24.09
C GLN A 32 6.39 9.78 23.39
N THR A 33 7.15 10.42 22.51
CA THR A 33 6.67 11.56 21.72
C THR A 33 5.52 11.15 20.81
N VAL A 34 5.67 10.02 20.10
CA VAL A 34 4.63 9.44 19.25
C VAL A 34 3.37 9.16 20.06
N LEU A 35 3.51 8.52 21.22
CA LEU A 35 2.39 8.25 22.12
C LEU A 35 1.72 9.54 22.60
N LYS A 36 2.49 10.57 22.98
CA LYS A 36 1.96 11.85 23.42
C LYS A 36 1.20 12.58 22.31
N GLU A 37 1.75 12.62 21.11
CA GLU A 37 1.14 13.28 19.93
C GLU A 37 -0.05 12.50 19.38
N PHE A 38 -0.13 11.18 19.64
CA PHE A 38 -1.23 10.33 19.22
C PHE A 38 -2.47 10.47 20.12
N HIS A 39 -2.31 10.78 21.41
CA HIS A 39 -3.44 10.94 22.32
C HIS A 39 -4.40 12.02 21.80
N ASN A 40 -5.55 11.58 21.28
CA ASN A 40 -6.65 12.46 20.95
C ASN A 40 -7.44 12.71 22.24
N PRO A 41 -7.73 13.95 22.63
CA PRO A 41 -8.53 14.21 23.82
C PRO A 41 -9.94 13.62 23.61
N GLY A 42 -10.23 12.48 24.25
CA GLY A 42 -11.52 11.77 24.13
C GLY A 42 -11.43 10.27 23.79
N SER A 43 -10.27 9.76 23.40
CA SER A 43 -10.06 8.31 23.20
C SER A 43 -9.43 7.64 24.43
N GLU A 44 -9.76 6.38 24.67
CA GLU A 44 -9.09 5.57 25.69
C GLU A 44 -7.56 5.53 25.48
N PRO A 45 -6.76 5.39 26.55
CA PRO A 45 -5.31 5.30 26.44
C PRO A 45 -4.92 4.16 25.48
N LEU A 46 -4.06 4.46 24.51
CA LEU A 46 -3.64 3.47 23.53
C LEU A 46 -2.74 2.41 24.19
N GLU A 47 -3.27 1.22 24.45
CA GLU A 47 -2.49 0.10 24.95
C GLU A 47 -1.68 -0.56 23.82
N LEU A 48 -0.42 -0.15 23.70
CA LEU A 48 0.51 -0.79 22.76
C LEU A 48 1.06 -2.11 23.30
N THR A 49 0.90 -3.17 22.52
CA THR A 49 1.59 -4.44 22.71
C THR A 49 3.11 -4.29 22.58
N ASN A 50 3.87 -5.23 23.15
CA ASN A 50 5.33 -5.27 23.01
C ASN A 50 5.76 -5.31 21.54
N PHE A 51 4.99 -6.00 20.69
CA PHE A 51 5.23 -6.06 19.26
C PHE A 51 5.09 -4.69 18.59
N GLN A 52 4.01 -3.95 18.87
CA GLN A 52 3.80 -2.60 18.32
C GLN A 52 4.86 -1.62 18.80
N ARG A 53 5.28 -1.69 20.08
CA ARG A 53 6.40 -0.87 20.59
C ARG A 53 7.71 -1.16 19.84
N LYS A 54 7.98 -2.43 19.56
CA LYS A 54 9.13 -2.84 18.73
C LYS A 54 9.03 -2.25 17.33
N LEU A 55 7.85 -2.30 16.70
CA LEU A 55 7.66 -1.71 15.37
C LEU A 55 7.91 -0.20 15.37
N ILE A 56 7.36 0.55 16.34
CA ILE A 56 7.60 2.01 16.46
C ILE A 56 9.10 2.31 16.60
N ASN A 57 9.84 1.50 17.36
CA ASN A 57 11.30 1.64 17.44
C ASN A 57 11.98 1.37 16.08
N ASN A 58 11.52 0.38 15.32
CA ASN A 58 12.01 0.12 13.97
C ASN A 58 11.74 1.29 13.02
N TYR A 59 10.58 1.96 13.14
CA TYR A 59 10.29 3.20 12.42
C TYR A 59 11.31 4.29 12.74
N PHE A 60 11.62 4.51 14.02
CA PHE A 60 12.64 5.49 14.41
C PHE A 60 13.99 5.19 13.73
N ILE A 61 14.47 3.95 13.84
CA ILE A 61 15.76 3.53 13.27
C ILE A 61 15.79 3.77 11.76
N LYS A 62 14.72 3.38 11.03
CA LYS A 62 14.68 3.56 9.58
C LYS A 62 14.59 5.04 9.20
N LEU A 63 13.77 5.82 9.90
CA LEU A 63 13.59 7.25 9.61
C LEU A 63 14.87 8.03 9.87
N ASP A 64 15.57 7.74 10.95
CA ASP A 64 16.84 8.38 11.28
C ASP A 64 17.88 8.13 10.18
N SER A 65 18.06 6.87 9.76
CA SER A 65 18.91 6.51 8.62
C SER A 65 18.49 7.22 7.34
N VAL A 66 17.18 7.30 7.04
CA VAL A 66 16.69 7.97 5.83
C VAL A 66 16.95 9.48 5.86
N LEU A 67 16.81 10.13 7.01
CA LEU A 67 17.11 11.56 7.15
C LEU A 67 18.61 11.82 6.97
N ILE A 68 19.47 10.99 7.59
CA ILE A 68 20.93 11.07 7.44
C ILE A 68 21.33 10.91 5.98
N ASP A 69 20.86 9.85 5.31
CA ASP A 69 21.18 9.58 3.91
C ASP A 69 20.67 10.69 2.98
N SER A 70 19.49 11.24 3.27
CA SER A 70 18.92 12.36 2.52
C SER A 70 19.72 13.65 2.72
N GLU A 71 20.23 13.88 3.93
CA GLU A 71 21.08 15.02 4.24
C GLU A 71 22.44 14.92 3.54
N VAL A 72 23.07 13.74 3.53
CA VAL A 72 24.30 13.50 2.77
C VAL A 72 24.09 13.80 1.28
N LYS A 73 22.96 13.35 0.70
CA LYS A 73 22.59 13.66 -0.69
C LYS A 73 22.27 15.14 -0.92
N ARG A 74 21.74 15.84 0.08
CA ARG A 74 21.52 17.30 0.01
C ARG A 74 22.86 18.03 -0.02
N MET A 75 23.79 17.63 0.84
CA MET A 75 25.10 18.26 0.98
C MET A 75 26.05 17.99 -0.19
N SER A 76 25.86 16.89 -0.92
CA SER A 76 26.62 16.62 -2.14
C SER A 76 26.24 17.54 -3.32
N LYS A 77 25.07 18.19 -3.27
CA LYS A 77 24.68 19.21 -4.26
C LYS A 77 25.47 20.50 -4.02
N SER A 78 25.80 21.19 -5.11
CA SER A 78 26.40 22.53 -5.02
C SER A 78 25.41 23.51 -4.39
N GLU A 79 25.95 24.57 -3.77
CA GLU A 79 25.17 25.56 -3.01
C GLU A 79 24.01 26.16 -3.82
N GLN A 80 24.23 26.41 -5.12
CA GLN A 80 23.20 26.93 -6.03
C GLN A 80 21.97 26.00 -6.17
N TYR A 81 22.14 24.68 -6.08
CA TYR A 81 21.07 23.69 -6.26
C TYR A 81 20.68 22.97 -4.96
N ARG A 82 21.21 23.43 -3.82
CA ARG A 82 20.97 22.86 -2.51
C ARG A 82 19.71 23.48 -1.91
N ASP A 83 18.75 22.64 -1.52
CA ASP A 83 17.60 23.14 -0.76
C ASP A 83 18.09 23.68 0.60
N PRO A 84 17.69 24.89 1.03
CA PRO A 84 18.10 25.45 2.31
C PRO A 84 17.63 24.63 3.52
N LEU A 85 16.53 23.88 3.41
CA LEU A 85 15.95 23.12 4.52
C LEU A 85 16.70 21.80 4.74
N ALA A 86 17.36 21.66 5.90
CA ALA A 86 18.11 20.45 6.25
C ALA A 86 17.20 19.26 6.60
N PHE A 87 17.58 18.05 6.20
CA PHE A 87 16.90 16.81 6.59
C PHE A 87 17.27 16.45 8.03
N ALA A 88 16.57 17.06 8.98
CA ALA A 88 16.76 16.87 10.41
C ALA A 88 15.42 16.74 11.13
N TRP A 89 15.42 16.03 12.27
CA TRP A 89 14.21 15.80 13.08
C TRP A 89 13.45 17.09 13.44
N GLY A 90 14.15 18.19 13.71
CA GLY A 90 13.53 19.49 14.00
C GLY A 90 12.71 20.09 12.84
N ASN A 91 13.00 19.66 11.60
CA ASN A 91 12.30 20.09 10.40
C ASN A 91 11.22 19.10 9.95
N VAL A 92 10.94 18.04 10.72
CA VAL A 92 9.90 17.04 10.40
C VAL A 92 8.58 17.42 11.06
N ASN A 93 7.47 17.18 10.36
CA ASN A 93 6.13 17.28 10.92
C ASN A 93 5.83 16.09 11.84
N LEU A 94 6.24 16.21 13.11
CA LEU A 94 6.11 15.13 14.10
C LEU A 94 4.65 14.74 14.36
N ARG A 95 3.70 15.67 14.29
CA ARG A 95 2.28 15.38 14.55
C ARG A 95 1.70 14.43 13.51
N LYS A 96 1.92 14.73 12.22
CA LYS A 96 1.50 13.85 11.11
C LYS A 96 2.25 12.51 11.18
N LEU A 97 3.57 12.57 11.33
CA LEU A 97 4.41 11.37 11.40
C LEU A 97 3.98 10.42 12.52
N SER A 98 3.64 10.94 13.70
CA SER A 98 3.29 10.13 14.86
C SER A 98 2.01 9.32 14.61
N ARG A 99 1.00 9.95 13.99
CA ARG A 99 -0.25 9.27 13.61
C ARG A 99 0.00 8.17 12.57
N ASP A 100 0.80 8.49 11.56
CA ASP A 100 1.12 7.55 10.48
C ASP A 100 1.90 6.34 11.02
N VAL A 101 2.92 6.58 11.86
CA VAL A 101 3.74 5.51 12.48
C VAL A 101 2.90 4.58 13.35
N VAL A 102 1.98 5.13 14.16
CA VAL A 102 1.07 4.30 14.95
C VAL A 102 0.19 3.47 14.03
N ALA A 103 -0.47 4.09 13.05
CA ALA A 103 -1.37 3.39 12.15
C ALA A 103 -0.68 2.23 11.39
N TYR A 104 0.49 2.47 10.80
CA TYR A 104 1.23 1.43 10.10
C TYR A 104 1.81 0.35 11.04
N SER A 105 2.19 0.72 12.27
CA SER A 105 2.60 -0.25 13.30
C SER A 105 1.43 -1.13 13.76
N MET A 106 0.19 -0.60 13.80
CA MET A 106 -1.01 -1.36 14.14
C MET A 106 -1.35 -2.41 13.08
N ILE A 107 -1.15 -2.10 11.80
CA ILE A 107 -1.28 -3.08 10.72
C ILE A 107 -0.25 -4.21 10.89
N GLY A 108 0.96 -3.87 11.36
CA GLY A 108 2.08 -4.80 11.48
C GLY A 108 3.16 -4.58 10.43
N LEU A 109 3.19 -3.41 9.77
CA LEU A 109 4.19 -3.10 8.78
C LEU A 109 5.50 -2.67 9.45
N ASP A 110 6.60 -3.29 9.04
CA ASP A 110 7.94 -3.08 9.62
C ASP A 110 8.88 -2.49 8.57
N PRO A 111 9.35 -1.24 8.73
CA PRO A 111 10.19 -0.57 7.74
C PRO A 111 11.63 -1.12 7.68
N LEU A 112 12.03 -1.98 8.62
CA LEU A 112 13.32 -2.69 8.55
C LEU A 112 13.23 -4.00 7.75
N GLN A 113 12.02 -4.52 7.53
CA GLN A 113 11.80 -5.70 6.71
C GLN A 113 11.73 -5.35 5.22
N LYS A 114 12.35 -6.20 4.40
CA LYS A 114 12.42 -5.98 2.95
C LYS A 114 11.01 -5.92 2.36
N ASN A 115 10.71 -4.86 1.61
CA ASN A 115 9.44 -4.67 0.89
C ASN A 115 8.17 -4.64 1.75
N HIS A 116 8.26 -4.34 3.04
CA HIS A 116 7.08 -4.07 3.87
C HIS A 116 6.59 -2.64 3.62
N ILE A 117 7.39 -1.66 4.00
CA ILE A 117 7.02 -0.24 3.92
C ILE A 117 8.28 0.62 3.86
N ASN A 118 8.26 1.69 3.06
CA ASN A 118 9.41 2.58 2.87
C ASN A 118 9.01 4.03 3.18
N PRO A 119 9.67 4.70 4.14
CA PRO A 119 9.45 6.12 4.38
C PRO A 119 10.19 6.97 3.34
N ILE A 120 9.51 8.00 2.83
CA ILE A 120 10.04 8.97 1.87
C ILE A 120 9.74 10.38 2.40
N PRO A 121 10.77 11.15 2.78
CA PRO A 121 10.60 12.55 3.15
C PRO A 121 10.34 13.39 1.92
N TYR A 122 9.35 14.28 2.00
CA TYR A 122 9.08 15.30 0.98
C TYR A 122 8.82 16.65 1.64
N LYS A 123 9.24 17.73 0.98
CA LYS A 123 9.11 19.08 1.51
C LYS A 123 7.68 19.57 1.31
N ASN A 124 7.00 19.94 2.40
CA ASN A 124 5.70 20.58 2.33
C ASN A 124 5.90 22.11 2.25
N GLY A 125 5.53 22.69 1.11
CA GLY A 125 5.68 24.12 0.86
C GLY A 125 4.82 25.01 1.78
N LYS A 126 3.72 24.50 2.34
CA LYS A 126 2.82 25.27 3.21
C LYS A 126 3.36 25.39 4.63
N THR A 127 3.91 24.32 5.16
CA THR A 127 4.43 24.27 6.55
C THR A 127 5.92 24.54 6.64
N ASN A 128 6.62 24.53 5.50
CA ASN A 128 8.07 24.57 5.38
C ASN A 128 8.76 23.49 6.25
N LYS A 129 8.11 22.34 6.36
CA LYS A 129 8.60 21.15 7.07
C LYS A 129 8.59 19.95 6.13
N TYR A 130 9.33 18.91 6.50
CA TYR A 130 9.27 17.61 5.86
C TYR A 130 8.09 16.82 6.41
N ASP A 131 7.19 16.45 5.51
CA ASP A 131 6.24 15.38 5.76
C ASP A 131 6.87 14.07 5.30
N ILE A 132 6.55 12.97 6.00
CA ILE A 132 7.00 11.64 5.63
C ILE A 132 5.84 10.90 5.00
N THR A 133 6.03 10.46 3.76
CA THR A 133 5.10 9.56 3.07
C THR A 133 5.62 8.15 3.19
N PHE A 134 4.76 7.22 3.57
CA PHE A 134 5.09 5.80 3.59
C PHE A 134 4.58 5.13 2.31
N ILE A 135 5.47 4.43 1.60
CA ILE A 135 5.10 3.63 0.42
C ILE A 135 5.12 2.16 0.79
N GLU A 136 3.95 1.53 0.73
CA GLU A 136 3.80 0.08 0.93
C GLU A 136 4.54 -0.69 -0.17
N GLY A 137 5.37 -1.64 0.26
CA GLY A 137 5.97 -2.63 -0.62
C GLY A 137 5.03 -3.84 -0.79
N PHE A 138 5.39 -4.75 -1.69
CA PHE A 138 4.49 -5.86 -2.03
C PHE A 138 4.28 -6.87 -0.90
N ASN A 139 5.25 -7.04 0.01
CA ASN A 139 5.05 -7.86 1.22
C ASN A 139 4.15 -7.13 2.22
N GLY A 140 4.24 -5.80 2.29
CA GLY A 140 3.32 -5.00 3.12
C GLY A 140 1.88 -5.07 2.62
N LEU A 141 1.69 -5.06 1.30
CA LEU A 141 0.38 -5.26 0.68
C LEU A 141 -0.21 -6.63 0.99
N GLU A 142 0.60 -7.68 1.00
CA GLU A 142 0.16 -9.02 1.42
C GLU A 142 -0.32 -9.02 2.88
N ILE A 143 0.45 -8.45 3.80
CA ILE A 143 0.07 -8.38 5.23
C ILE A 143 -1.25 -7.61 5.39
N LYS A 144 -1.37 -6.46 4.72
CA LYS A 144 -2.58 -5.64 4.72
C LYS A 144 -3.78 -6.40 4.15
N ALA A 145 -3.61 -7.05 3.01
CA ALA A 145 -4.67 -7.82 2.35
C ALA A 145 -5.10 -9.04 3.17
N LYS A 146 -4.17 -9.78 3.79
CA LYS A 146 -4.52 -10.92 4.66
C LYS A 146 -5.24 -10.47 5.94
N LYS A 147 -4.83 -9.34 6.51
CA LYS A 147 -5.43 -8.82 7.74
C LYS A 147 -6.81 -8.20 7.52
N TYR A 148 -6.94 -7.34 6.50
CA TYR A 148 -8.13 -6.51 6.28
C TYR A 148 -8.95 -6.92 5.05
N GLY A 149 -8.47 -7.85 4.24
CA GLY A 149 -9.18 -8.31 3.05
C GLY A 149 -10.45 -9.09 3.41
N PHE A 150 -11.47 -8.87 2.60
CA PHE A 150 -12.65 -9.72 2.52
C PHE A 150 -12.30 -10.96 1.73
N ASP A 151 -12.41 -12.13 2.36
CA ASP A 151 -12.14 -13.42 1.73
C ASP A 151 -10.75 -13.43 1.05
N ALA A 152 -9.71 -13.11 1.81
CA ALA A 152 -8.33 -13.11 1.31
C ALA A 152 -7.84 -14.55 1.05
N PRO A 153 -7.00 -14.79 0.03
CA PRO A 153 -6.47 -16.13 -0.26
C PRO A 153 -5.48 -16.58 0.82
N ASP A 154 -5.49 -17.89 1.09
CA ASP A 154 -4.57 -18.53 2.04
C ASP A 154 -3.14 -18.46 1.52
N GLU A 155 -2.98 -18.78 0.23
CA GLU A 155 -1.70 -18.82 -0.46
C GLU A 155 -1.87 -18.31 -1.90
N VAL A 156 -0.81 -17.68 -2.41
CA VAL A 156 -0.75 -17.22 -3.80
C VAL A 156 0.56 -17.66 -4.41
N LEU A 157 0.47 -18.36 -5.54
CA LEU A 157 1.62 -18.71 -6.35
C LEU A 157 1.82 -17.63 -7.42
N PHE A 158 3.08 -17.25 -7.65
CA PHE A 158 3.46 -16.24 -8.64
C PHE A 158 4.50 -16.84 -9.57
N GLU A 159 4.24 -16.78 -10.88
CA GLU A 159 5.15 -17.34 -11.87
C GLU A 159 5.33 -16.40 -13.06
N LEU A 160 6.54 -16.40 -13.62
CA LEU A 160 6.87 -15.71 -14.86
C LEU A 160 6.83 -16.69 -16.01
N LYS A 161 6.31 -16.23 -17.15
CA LYS A 161 6.17 -17.03 -18.37
C LYS A 161 7.12 -16.50 -19.44
N TYR A 162 8.02 -17.36 -19.88
CA TYR A 162 8.97 -17.08 -20.95
C TYR A 162 8.59 -17.80 -22.25
N SER A 163 9.23 -17.43 -23.35
CA SER A 163 8.87 -17.90 -24.69
C SER A 163 8.99 -19.42 -24.86
N THR A 164 9.92 -20.09 -24.19
CA THR A 164 10.09 -21.54 -24.30
C THR A 164 9.18 -22.35 -23.37
N ASP A 165 8.63 -21.73 -22.32
CA ASP A 165 7.74 -22.42 -21.38
C ASP A 165 6.40 -22.80 -22.02
N LYS A 166 5.86 -23.95 -21.64
CA LYS A 166 4.48 -24.34 -21.97
C LYS A 166 3.54 -23.92 -20.87
N PHE A 167 2.51 -23.18 -21.25
CA PHE A 167 1.48 -22.73 -20.32
C PHE A 167 0.09 -22.92 -20.93
N LYS A 168 -0.82 -23.52 -20.16
CA LYS A 168 -2.22 -23.66 -20.53
C LYS A 168 -3.11 -23.38 -19.33
N SER A 169 -4.01 -22.40 -19.48
CA SER A 169 -4.97 -22.06 -18.43
C SER A 169 -6.30 -22.82 -18.61
N PHE A 170 -6.86 -23.33 -17.52
CA PHE A 170 -8.21 -23.89 -17.46
C PHE A 170 -9.10 -22.97 -16.62
N LYS A 171 -9.85 -22.11 -17.31
CA LYS A 171 -10.76 -21.15 -16.67
C LYS A 171 -12.04 -21.81 -16.20
N LYS A 172 -12.70 -21.15 -15.25
CA LYS A 172 -14.00 -21.57 -14.76
C LYS A 172 -15.01 -21.41 -15.88
N ASN A 173 -15.75 -22.48 -16.14
CA ASN A 173 -16.84 -22.50 -17.11
C ASN A 173 -17.86 -23.55 -16.66
N ILE A 174 -18.90 -23.76 -17.47
CA ILE A 174 -19.97 -24.71 -17.14
C ILE A 174 -19.47 -26.14 -16.87
N ASN A 175 -18.37 -26.55 -17.51
CA ASN A 175 -17.79 -27.89 -17.40
C ASN A 175 -16.61 -27.95 -16.42
N ASN A 176 -16.06 -26.81 -16.02
CA ASN A 176 -14.90 -26.71 -15.13
C ASN A 176 -15.22 -25.77 -13.96
N LYS A 177 -15.53 -26.34 -12.79
CA LYS A 177 -15.93 -25.57 -11.61
C LYS A 177 -14.78 -24.86 -10.90
N ILE A 178 -13.55 -25.36 -11.07
CA ILE A 178 -12.35 -24.89 -10.37
C ILE A 178 -11.36 -24.39 -11.41
N GLU A 179 -10.83 -23.17 -11.25
CA GLU A 179 -9.75 -22.70 -12.12
C GLU A 179 -8.46 -23.47 -11.83
N SER A 180 -7.73 -23.85 -12.88
CA SER A 180 -6.42 -24.51 -12.77
C SER A 180 -5.53 -24.15 -13.96
N TYR A 181 -4.29 -24.63 -13.95
CA TYR A 181 -3.33 -24.44 -15.04
C TYR A 181 -2.36 -25.60 -15.13
N ASP A 182 -1.85 -25.83 -16.34
CA ASP A 182 -0.66 -26.62 -16.59
C ASP A 182 0.48 -25.65 -16.93
N PHE A 183 1.61 -25.80 -16.23
CA PHE A 183 2.82 -25.03 -16.48
C PHE A 183 4.04 -25.94 -16.46
N GLU A 184 4.80 -25.94 -17.54
CA GLU A 184 6.00 -26.76 -17.72
C GLU A 184 7.14 -25.87 -18.22
N ILE A 185 8.24 -25.86 -17.47
CA ILE A 185 9.51 -25.23 -17.86
C ILE A 185 10.32 -26.30 -18.60
N ILE A 186 10.64 -26.05 -19.88
CA ILE A 186 11.34 -27.02 -20.73
C ILE A 186 12.84 -27.01 -20.45
N ASP A 187 13.43 -25.82 -20.31
CA ASP A 187 14.85 -25.60 -20.05
C ASP A 187 15.00 -24.49 -18.99
N ASP A 188 15.40 -24.88 -17.79
CA ASP A 188 15.56 -23.97 -16.65
C ASP A 188 16.65 -22.89 -16.88
N PHE A 189 17.65 -23.18 -17.70
CA PHE A 189 18.78 -22.28 -17.94
C PHE A 189 18.56 -21.36 -19.14
N ASN A 190 17.78 -21.79 -20.14
CA ASN A 190 17.50 -21.02 -21.35
C ASN A 190 16.00 -20.90 -21.62
N ARG A 191 15.31 -20.16 -20.74
CA ARG A 191 13.87 -19.94 -20.83
C ARG A 191 13.43 -19.01 -21.97
N GLY A 192 14.38 -18.28 -22.56
CA GLY A 192 14.12 -17.37 -23.68
C GLY A 192 13.65 -15.99 -23.23
N GLU A 193 12.76 -15.36 -24.00
CA GLU A 193 12.29 -14.00 -23.75
C GLU A 193 11.12 -13.97 -22.77
N LEU A 194 11.09 -13.00 -21.86
CA LEU A 194 10.01 -12.83 -20.90
C LEU A 194 8.74 -12.30 -21.59
N GLN A 195 7.67 -13.10 -21.58
CA GLN A 195 6.40 -12.80 -22.25
C GLN A 195 5.30 -12.28 -21.31
N GLY A 196 5.48 -12.43 -19.99
CA GLY A 196 4.53 -11.99 -18.99
C GLY A 196 4.61 -12.87 -17.75
N GLY A 197 3.48 -13.03 -17.07
CA GLY A 197 3.40 -13.95 -15.94
C GLY A 197 1.98 -14.09 -15.42
N PHE A 198 1.83 -14.90 -14.39
CA PHE A 198 0.53 -15.20 -13.81
C PHE A 198 0.65 -15.38 -12.30
N TYR A 199 -0.50 -15.30 -11.65
CA TYR A 199 -0.61 -15.70 -10.26
C TYR A 199 -1.88 -16.51 -10.04
N TYR A 200 -1.80 -17.43 -9.08
CA TYR A 200 -2.89 -18.33 -8.73
C TYR A 200 -3.21 -18.19 -7.25
N MET A 201 -4.42 -17.70 -6.98
CA MET A 201 -4.95 -17.52 -5.64
C MET A 201 -5.64 -18.80 -5.19
N MET A 202 -5.18 -19.33 -4.06
CA MET A 202 -5.72 -20.53 -3.43
C MET A 202 -6.51 -20.15 -2.19
N TYR A 203 -7.74 -20.66 -2.12
CA TYR A 203 -8.65 -20.47 -1.00
C TYR A 203 -9.02 -21.83 -0.41
N GLU A 204 -9.41 -21.83 0.86
CA GLU A 204 -9.95 -23.00 1.54
C GLU A 204 -11.08 -23.65 0.72
N ASN A 205 -12.00 -22.83 0.20
CA ASN A 205 -12.95 -23.27 -0.82
C ASN A 205 -12.32 -23.20 -2.22
N LYS A 206 -11.92 -24.37 -2.74
CA LYS A 206 -11.29 -24.51 -4.06
C LYS A 206 -12.11 -23.96 -5.23
N GLU A 207 -13.44 -23.86 -5.13
CA GLU A 207 -14.26 -23.27 -6.20
C GLU A 207 -14.08 -21.75 -6.36
N LYS A 208 -13.47 -21.11 -5.36
CA LYS A 208 -13.07 -19.69 -5.39
C LYS A 208 -11.68 -19.47 -5.96
N ASN A 209 -10.90 -20.53 -6.16
CA ASN A 209 -9.55 -20.43 -6.72
C ASN A 209 -9.58 -19.64 -8.02
N LYS A 210 -8.61 -18.75 -8.14
CA LYS A 210 -8.58 -17.77 -9.22
C LYS A 210 -7.20 -17.71 -9.83
N LEU A 211 -7.14 -18.00 -11.12
CA LEU A 211 -5.95 -17.79 -11.92
C LEU A 211 -6.06 -16.43 -12.60
N VAL A 212 -5.00 -15.63 -12.54
CA VAL A 212 -4.92 -14.38 -13.31
C VAL A 212 -3.64 -14.41 -14.12
N VAL A 213 -3.78 -14.19 -15.43
CA VAL A 213 -2.67 -14.20 -16.38
C VAL A 213 -2.55 -12.79 -16.93
N LEU A 214 -1.34 -12.24 -16.90
CA LEU A 214 -1.01 -10.94 -17.45
C LEU A 214 0.06 -11.09 -18.52
N ASN A 215 -0.25 -10.62 -19.73
CA ASN A 215 0.74 -10.52 -20.79
C ASN A 215 1.70 -9.35 -20.52
N ARG A 216 2.81 -9.33 -21.26
CA ARG A 216 3.82 -8.27 -21.21
C ARG A 216 3.22 -6.87 -21.31
N GLU A 217 2.37 -6.62 -22.29
CA GLU A 217 1.75 -5.30 -22.50
C GLU A 217 0.92 -4.84 -21.29
N GLN A 218 0.19 -5.76 -20.65
CA GLN A 218 -0.57 -5.46 -19.44
C GLN A 218 0.34 -5.11 -18.27
N ILE A 219 1.48 -5.79 -18.12
CA ILE A 219 2.46 -5.47 -17.09
C ILE A 219 3.11 -4.11 -17.36
N GLU A 220 3.51 -3.86 -18.60
CA GLU A 220 4.17 -2.61 -19.01
C GLU A 220 3.26 -1.38 -18.84
N LYS A 221 1.93 -1.52 -19.04
CA LYS A 221 0.95 -0.45 -18.74
C LYS A 221 0.93 0.00 -17.28
N ARG A 222 1.52 -0.77 -16.36
CA ARG A 222 1.59 -0.48 -14.92
C ARG A 222 2.93 0.11 -14.50
N ILE A 223 3.83 0.35 -15.46
CA ILE A 223 5.08 1.07 -15.23
C ILE A 223 4.74 2.54 -14.91
N PRO A 224 5.23 3.10 -13.79
CA PRO A 224 5.04 4.53 -13.49
C PRO A 224 5.63 5.42 -14.61
N GLU A 225 4.97 6.52 -14.95
CA GLU A 225 5.44 7.45 -16.00
C GLU A 225 6.88 7.92 -15.78
N TYR A 226 7.28 8.13 -14.52
CA TYR A 226 8.61 8.56 -14.12
C TYR A 226 9.49 7.41 -13.59
N ALA A 227 9.25 6.19 -14.07
CA ALA A 227 10.07 5.05 -13.68
C ALA A 227 11.51 5.21 -14.18
N SER A 228 12.47 4.86 -13.33
CA SER A 228 13.89 4.98 -13.66
C SER A 228 14.33 3.84 -14.59
N ALA A 229 15.11 4.19 -15.62
CA ALA A 229 15.64 3.26 -16.61
C ALA A 229 16.56 2.20 -15.99
N GLU A 230 17.13 2.46 -14.82
CA GLU A 230 17.92 1.48 -14.06
C GLU A 230 17.10 0.29 -13.57
N PHE A 231 15.79 0.43 -13.39
CA PHE A 231 14.94 -0.66 -12.91
C PHE A 231 14.25 -1.40 -14.06
N TRP A 232 13.75 -0.70 -15.06
CA TRP A 232 12.99 -1.30 -16.16
C TRP A 232 13.82 -1.51 -17.43
N GLY A 233 15.05 -1.03 -17.44
CA GLY A 233 15.86 -0.94 -18.64
C GLY A 233 15.47 0.26 -19.48
N GLY A 234 16.34 0.65 -20.40
CA GLY A 234 16.08 1.76 -21.31
C GLY A 234 17.32 2.59 -21.58
N GLU A 235 17.11 3.86 -21.91
CA GLU A 235 18.18 4.78 -22.25
C GLU A 235 18.38 5.80 -21.12
N LYS A 236 19.63 5.96 -20.67
CA LYS A 236 20.03 6.98 -19.69
C LYS A 236 21.07 7.92 -20.28
N ASP A 237 21.00 9.20 -19.95
CA ASP A 237 22.07 10.15 -20.28
C ASP A 237 23.39 9.73 -19.61
N GLU A 238 24.44 9.62 -20.40
CA GLU A 238 25.81 9.48 -19.91
C GLU A 238 26.22 10.78 -19.22
N TYR A 239 26.81 10.64 -18.03
CA TYR A 239 27.44 11.73 -17.30
C TYR A 239 28.93 11.43 -17.21
N GLN A 240 29.76 12.26 -17.85
CA GLN A 240 31.20 12.25 -17.64
C GLN A 240 31.60 13.52 -16.89
N ASN A 241 32.34 13.37 -15.79
CA ASN A 241 32.82 14.48 -14.95
C ASN A 241 31.71 15.45 -14.48
N GLY A 242 30.55 14.90 -14.10
CA GLY A 242 29.43 15.69 -13.55
C GLY A 242 28.66 16.54 -14.58
N LYS A 243 28.97 16.42 -15.87
CA LYS A 243 28.24 17.07 -16.96
C LYS A 243 27.58 16.03 -17.86
N LYS A 244 26.35 16.30 -18.30
CA LYS A 244 25.65 15.50 -19.30
C LYS A 244 26.46 15.52 -20.60
N THR A 245 26.88 14.37 -21.12
CA THR A 245 27.59 14.27 -22.40
C THR A 245 26.64 14.26 -23.60
N GLY A 246 25.32 14.19 -23.37
CA GLY A 246 24.30 14.16 -24.42
C GLY A 246 24.21 12.84 -25.18
N LYS A 247 25.02 11.84 -24.80
CA LYS A 247 24.94 10.47 -25.31
C LYS A 247 24.04 9.64 -24.42
N LYS A 248 23.17 8.85 -25.02
CA LYS A 248 22.30 7.92 -24.31
C LYS A 248 22.96 6.54 -24.25
N ILE A 249 23.10 6.00 -23.05
CA ILE A 249 23.58 4.63 -22.80
C ILE A 249 22.36 3.74 -22.56
N LYS A 250 22.34 2.57 -23.20
CA LYS A 250 21.36 1.52 -22.89
C LYS A 250 21.73 0.86 -21.57
N VAL A 251 20.84 0.95 -20.59
CA VAL A 251 20.97 0.29 -19.29
C VAL A 251 20.09 -0.95 -19.31
N GLU A 252 20.67 -2.08 -18.92
CA GLU A 252 19.94 -3.31 -18.66
C GLU A 252 19.28 -3.19 -17.29
N GLY A 253 17.96 -3.33 -17.25
CA GLY A 253 17.17 -3.24 -16.03
C GLY A 253 16.99 -4.60 -15.35
N TRP A 254 16.29 -4.57 -14.23
CA TRP A 254 15.89 -5.75 -13.45
C TRP A 254 14.50 -6.20 -13.89
N GLU A 255 14.35 -6.50 -15.17
CA GLU A 255 13.05 -6.72 -15.81
C GLU A 255 12.23 -7.82 -15.10
N GLU A 256 12.84 -8.97 -14.83
CA GLU A 256 12.19 -10.10 -14.15
C GLU A 256 11.68 -9.70 -12.76
N GLU A 257 12.52 -9.00 -11.97
CA GLU A 257 12.13 -8.54 -10.65
C GLU A 257 10.98 -7.54 -10.72
N MET A 258 10.98 -6.67 -11.72
CA MET A 258 9.95 -5.66 -11.91
C MET A 258 8.63 -6.25 -12.39
N PHE A 259 8.66 -7.27 -13.25
CA PHE A 259 7.48 -8.04 -13.65
C PHE A 259 6.90 -8.77 -12.44
N MET A 260 7.74 -9.49 -11.69
CA MET A 260 7.32 -10.20 -10.47
C MET A 260 6.71 -9.23 -9.43
N LYS A 261 7.35 -8.08 -9.20
CA LYS A 261 6.84 -7.03 -8.32
C LYS A 261 5.48 -6.53 -8.78
N THR A 262 5.28 -6.35 -10.08
CA THR A 262 4.02 -5.88 -10.66
C THR A 262 2.91 -6.91 -10.48
N LEU A 263 3.19 -8.20 -10.70
CA LEU A 263 2.24 -9.29 -10.43
C LEU A 263 1.81 -9.31 -8.96
N LYS A 264 2.77 -9.24 -8.03
CA LYS A 264 2.47 -9.23 -6.59
C LYS A 264 1.64 -8.03 -6.18
N ARG A 265 2.00 -6.81 -6.61
CA ARG A 265 1.19 -5.61 -6.33
C ARG A 265 -0.21 -5.73 -6.92
N HIS A 266 -0.33 -6.22 -8.16
CA HIS A 266 -1.62 -6.39 -8.82
C HIS A 266 -2.53 -7.39 -8.09
N CYS A 267 -1.96 -8.52 -7.67
CA CYS A 267 -2.66 -9.52 -6.89
C CYS A 267 -3.22 -8.94 -5.58
N TRP A 268 -2.35 -8.40 -4.72
CA TRP A 268 -2.76 -7.97 -3.39
C TRP A 268 -3.66 -6.72 -3.41
N ASN A 269 -3.49 -5.83 -4.39
CA ASN A 269 -4.40 -4.69 -4.58
C ASN A 269 -5.77 -5.07 -5.12
N SER A 270 -5.92 -6.26 -5.72
CA SER A 270 -7.21 -6.72 -6.24
C SER A 270 -8.13 -7.30 -5.17
N ILE A 271 -7.64 -7.47 -3.94
CA ILE A 271 -8.42 -7.97 -2.81
C ILE A 271 -9.18 -6.80 -2.20
N ASN A 272 -10.50 -6.94 -2.13
CA ASN A 272 -11.36 -5.94 -1.53
C ASN A 272 -11.16 -5.92 -0.01
N ILE A 273 -11.18 -4.73 0.57
CA ILE A 273 -11.14 -4.56 2.03
C ILE A 273 -12.51 -4.94 2.61
N ASP A 274 -12.50 -5.71 3.69
CA ASP A 274 -13.68 -6.04 4.47
C ASP A 274 -14.11 -4.85 5.33
N SER A 275 -15.27 -4.28 5.01
CA SER A 275 -15.86 -3.16 5.76
C SER A 275 -15.99 -3.42 7.27
N GLN A 276 -16.16 -4.68 7.70
CA GLN A 276 -16.28 -5.03 9.11
C GLN A 276 -14.94 -5.00 9.86
N LYS A 277 -13.82 -5.10 9.13
CA LYS A 277 -12.46 -5.08 9.70
C LYS A 277 -11.83 -3.69 9.65
N ILE A 278 -12.53 -2.69 9.12
CA ILE A 278 -12.02 -1.32 9.05
C ILE A 278 -11.96 -0.74 10.45
N ASP A 279 -10.74 -0.50 10.93
CA ASP A 279 -10.45 0.24 12.15
C ASP A 279 -10.00 1.68 11.82
N ASP A 280 -9.93 2.54 12.85
CA ASP A 280 -9.49 3.93 12.70
C ASP A 280 -8.08 4.04 12.08
N TYR A 281 -7.22 3.04 12.30
CA TYR A 281 -5.85 2.99 11.79
C TYR A 281 -5.82 2.74 10.28
N LEU A 282 -6.67 1.86 9.78
CA LEU A 282 -6.81 1.63 8.35
C LEU A 282 -7.41 2.85 7.65
N MET A 283 -8.38 3.53 8.26
CA MET A 283 -8.95 4.77 7.72
C MET A 283 -7.89 5.88 7.59
N GLN A 284 -7.01 6.02 8.58
CA GLN A 284 -5.85 6.92 8.51
C GLN A 284 -4.96 6.60 7.30
N ILE A 285 -4.70 5.32 7.03
CA ILE A 285 -3.85 4.87 5.91
C ILE A 285 -4.53 5.10 4.56
N ILE A 286 -5.82 4.79 4.44
CA ILE A 286 -6.61 5.05 3.23
C ILE A 286 -6.61 6.56 2.92
N THR A 287 -6.79 7.40 3.94
CA THR A 287 -6.71 8.86 3.79
C THR A 287 -5.33 9.28 3.27
N ASN A 288 -4.26 8.77 3.88
CA ASN A 288 -2.90 9.03 3.42
C ASN A 288 -2.64 8.54 1.99
N GLU A 289 -3.25 7.44 1.55
CA GLU A 289 -3.14 6.92 0.18
C GLU A 289 -3.87 7.80 -0.83
N ASN A 290 -5.07 8.29 -0.47
CA ASN A 290 -5.81 9.24 -1.29
C ASN A 290 -5.06 10.58 -1.41
N ASP A 291 -4.42 11.02 -0.33
CA ASP A 291 -3.58 12.23 -0.32
C ASP A 291 -2.32 12.10 -1.21
N LYS A 292 -1.90 10.87 -1.57
CA LYS A 292 -0.77 10.63 -2.50
C LYS A 292 -1.16 10.74 -3.96
N VAL A 293 -2.46 10.70 -4.30
CA VAL A 293 -2.91 10.97 -5.67
C VAL A 293 -2.43 12.39 -5.98
N PRO A 294 -1.58 12.59 -7.01
CA PRO A 294 -0.97 13.88 -7.26
C PRO A 294 -2.08 14.93 -7.32
N THR A 295 -1.91 16.04 -6.61
CA THR A 295 -2.75 17.21 -6.78
C THR A 295 -2.87 17.59 -8.25
N GLU A 296 -1.85 17.28 -9.08
CA GLU A 296 -1.88 17.39 -10.53
C GLU A 296 -2.94 16.52 -11.24
N VAL A 297 -3.27 15.32 -10.72
CA VAL A 297 -4.37 14.50 -11.24
C VAL A 297 -5.71 15.11 -10.83
N ALA A 298 -5.84 15.60 -9.60
CA ALA A 298 -7.04 16.34 -9.17
C ALA A 298 -7.20 17.67 -9.94
N GLU A 299 -6.10 18.35 -10.26
CA GLU A 299 -6.05 19.56 -11.09
C GLU A 299 -6.34 19.24 -12.55
N LYS A 300 -5.80 18.15 -13.11
CA LYS A 300 -6.12 17.67 -14.46
C LYS A 300 -7.60 17.24 -14.55
N ILE A 301 -8.12 16.54 -13.54
CA ILE A 301 -9.55 16.21 -13.43
C ILE A 301 -10.35 17.49 -13.33
N SER A 302 -10.00 18.46 -12.49
CA SER A 302 -10.69 19.76 -12.41
C SER A 302 -10.65 20.55 -13.73
N GLN A 303 -9.53 20.50 -14.46
CA GLN A 303 -9.35 21.17 -15.75
C GLN A 303 -10.09 20.47 -16.91
N HIS A 304 -10.31 19.15 -16.82
CA HIS A 304 -10.91 18.31 -17.86
C HIS A 304 -12.29 17.72 -17.46
N ALA A 305 -12.78 17.98 -16.25
CA ALA A 305 -14.11 17.60 -15.79
C ALA A 305 -15.12 18.50 -16.49
N ASN A 306 -15.94 17.88 -17.33
CA ASN A 306 -17.19 18.36 -17.94
C ASN A 306 -17.37 19.89 -17.94
N LYS A 307 -16.85 20.56 -18.97
CA LYS A 307 -17.13 21.97 -19.26
C LYS A 307 -18.49 22.20 -19.93
N GLU A 308 -19.21 21.14 -20.25
CA GLU A 308 -20.57 21.23 -20.76
C GLU A 308 -21.53 20.85 -19.64
N GLU A 309 -22.29 21.83 -19.16
CA GLU A 309 -23.59 21.56 -18.54
C GLU A 309 -24.40 20.76 -19.56
N ILE A 310 -24.74 19.51 -19.23
CA ILE A 310 -25.89 18.87 -19.86
C ILE A 310 -27.10 19.61 -19.29
N GLY A 311 -27.37 20.79 -19.83
CA GLY A 311 -28.57 21.55 -19.56
C GLY A 311 -29.74 20.73 -20.09
N PHE A 312 -30.78 20.57 -19.28
CA PHE A 312 -32.09 20.24 -19.81
C PHE A 312 -32.59 21.47 -20.56
N GLU A 313 -32.24 21.57 -21.84
CA GLU A 313 -32.87 22.55 -22.72
C GLU A 313 -34.38 22.31 -22.68
N ASN A 314 -35.08 23.33 -22.18
CA ASN A 314 -36.53 23.56 -22.23
C ASN A 314 -37.34 22.43 -22.87
N ILE A 315 -37.85 21.51 -22.05
CA ILE A 315 -39.10 20.83 -22.37
C ILE A 315 -40.22 21.84 -22.07
N SER A 316 -40.34 22.86 -22.92
CA SER A 316 -41.57 23.60 -23.08
C SER A 316 -42.35 22.93 -24.21
N ASP A 317 -43.58 22.54 -23.88
CA ASP A 317 -44.62 22.05 -24.78
C ASP A 317 -44.51 20.59 -25.21
N VAL A 318 -44.77 19.68 -24.27
CA VAL A 318 -45.40 18.40 -24.61
C VAL A 318 -46.90 18.58 -24.37
N ASP A 319 -47.65 18.69 -25.47
CA ASP A 319 -49.11 18.63 -25.45
C ASP A 319 -49.56 17.33 -24.76
N TYR A 320 -50.26 17.47 -23.64
CA TYR A 320 -50.97 16.36 -23.02
C TYR A 320 -52.23 16.07 -23.83
N GLU A 321 -52.17 15.13 -24.77
CA GLU A 321 -53.39 14.52 -25.28
C GLU A 321 -54.01 13.65 -24.18
N GLU A 322 -55.13 14.13 -23.62
CA GLU A 322 -56.03 13.34 -22.78
C GLU A 322 -56.51 12.10 -23.56
N VAL A 323 -55.97 10.93 -23.23
CA VAL A 323 -56.54 9.66 -23.69
C VAL A 323 -57.83 9.42 -22.91
N LYS A 324 -58.96 9.80 -23.51
CA LYS A 324 -60.30 9.42 -23.03
C LYS A 324 -60.48 7.91 -23.17
N ASN A 325 -60.63 7.25 -22.03
CA ASN A 325 -61.20 5.90 -21.94
C ASN A 325 -62.57 5.85 -22.62
N VAL A 326 -62.71 5.01 -23.64
CA VAL A 326 -63.99 4.41 -24.01
C VAL A 326 -63.76 2.91 -24.12
N VAL A 327 -64.29 2.20 -23.12
CA VAL A 327 -64.44 0.75 -23.11
C VAL A 327 -65.66 0.42 -23.96
N GLU A 328 -65.49 -0.35 -25.03
CA GLU A 328 -66.56 -1.18 -25.57
C GLU A 328 -66.03 -2.60 -25.80
N VAL A 329 -66.79 -3.54 -25.25
CA VAL A 329 -66.45 -4.95 -25.04
C VAL A 329 -66.89 -5.75 -26.25
N SER A 330 -66.04 -6.65 -26.76
CA SER A 330 -66.49 -7.83 -27.50
C SER A 330 -65.87 -9.08 -26.88
N ALA A 331 -66.75 -9.99 -26.48
CA ALA A 331 -66.48 -11.23 -25.77
C ALA A 331 -65.91 -12.34 -26.68
N GLU A 332 -65.41 -13.40 -26.02
CA GLU A 332 -64.88 -14.69 -26.54
C GLU A 332 -63.37 -14.65 -26.91
N GLU A 333 -62.44 -15.37 -26.27
CA GLU A 333 -62.49 -16.61 -25.49
C GLU A 333 -61.56 -16.54 -24.26
N VAL A 334 -62.04 -17.14 -23.16
CA VAL A 334 -61.33 -17.34 -21.89
C VAL A 334 -60.40 -18.54 -22.01
N ARG A 335 -59.11 -18.37 -21.71
CA ARG A 335 -58.30 -19.41 -21.05
C ARG A 335 -57.39 -18.79 -19.99
N GLU A 336 -57.68 -19.15 -18.75
CA GLU A 336 -56.88 -18.94 -17.56
C GLU A 336 -55.43 -19.41 -17.78
N PHE A 337 -54.46 -18.65 -17.29
CA PHE A 337 -53.46 -19.19 -16.36
C PHE A 337 -53.04 -18.07 -15.39
N ALA A 338 -53.26 -18.34 -14.11
CA ALA A 338 -52.98 -17.48 -12.99
C ALA A 338 -51.47 -17.33 -12.72
N ASN A 339 -51.14 -16.18 -12.15
CA ASN A 339 -50.11 -15.91 -11.13
C ASN A 339 -48.92 -16.88 -11.03
N GLU A 340 -47.72 -16.32 -11.19
CA GLU A 340 -46.76 -16.18 -10.08
C GLU A 340 -45.53 -15.42 -10.61
N GLY A 341 -45.33 -14.20 -10.11
CA GLY A 341 -44.06 -13.49 -10.29
C GLY A 341 -43.00 -14.08 -9.34
N PRO A 342 -41.71 -14.10 -9.70
CA PRO A 342 -40.67 -14.38 -8.74
C PRO A 342 -40.16 -13.07 -8.13
N SER A 343 -40.29 -12.98 -6.80
CA SER A 343 -39.42 -12.16 -5.97
C SER A 343 -38.05 -12.83 -5.81
N PHE A 344 -37.04 -11.97 -5.62
CA PHE A 344 -35.62 -12.20 -5.33
C PHE A 344 -34.68 -12.40 -6.52
#